data_AF-A0A4Q3RFH3-F1
#
_entry.id   AF-A0A4Q3RFH3-F1
#
_cell.length_a   1.000
_cell.length_b   1.000
_cell.length_c   1.000
_cell.angle_alpha   90.00
_cell.angle_beta   90.00
_cell.angle_gamma   90.00
#
_symmetry.space_group_name_H-M   'P 1'
#
loop_
_entity.id
_entity.type
_entity.pdbx_description
1 polymer ?
#
loop_
_entity_poly.entity_id
_entity_poly.type
_entity_poly.pdbx_seq_one_letter_code
_entity_poly.pdbx_strand_id
1 'polypeptide(L)'
;MLELYPSFGIGSFNSVISPGLGIHVDLVFLNKHRLPIYKLGSSATFYALGEYENLQFKNVYAATSLDLRLMKNLTPKTVKPLWLGFLFGRLRTGDIQDAAGQKPSLHDRIKFGIAAEIGSVAVDYSFIPATSTQASLRNITFRFRF
;
A
#
# COMPACT_ATOMS: atom_id res chain seq x y z
N MET A 1 20.78 7.36 -4.25
CA MET A 1 20.67 6.11 -5.04
C MET A 1 19.20 5.96 -5.42
N LEU A 2 18.91 5.63 -6.68
CA LEU A 2 17.54 5.38 -7.16
C LEU A 2 17.34 3.86 -7.22
N GLU A 3 16.26 3.36 -6.64
CA GLU A 3 15.86 1.96 -6.67
C GLU A 3 14.48 1.83 -7.33
N LEU A 4 14.36 0.95 -8.30
CA LEU A 4 13.10 0.54 -8.91
C LEU A 4 12.93 -0.96 -8.67
N TYR A 5 11.79 -1.36 -8.11
CA TYR A 5 11.50 -2.79 -7.90
C TYR A 5 10.01 -3.08 -8.00
N PRO A 6 9.63 -4.24 -8.57
CA PRO A 6 8.29 -4.76 -8.45
C PRO A 6 8.07 -5.37 -7.06
N SER A 7 6.81 -5.46 -6.67
CA SER A 7 6.40 -6.17 -5.46
C SER A 7 5.13 -6.98 -5.69
N PHE A 8 5.01 -8.04 -4.90
CA PHE A 8 3.75 -8.74 -4.68
C PHE A 8 3.44 -8.70 -3.19
N GLY A 9 2.17 -8.65 -2.84
CA GLY A 9 1.75 -8.57 -1.46
C GLY A 9 0.35 -9.08 -1.22
N ILE A 10 -0.01 -9.09 0.05
CA ILE A 10 -1.37 -9.38 0.51
C ILE A 10 -1.80 -8.26 1.45
N GLY A 11 -2.92 -7.63 1.11
CA GLY A 11 -3.58 -6.61 1.91
C GLY A 11 -4.82 -7.17 2.59
N SER A 12 -5.19 -6.59 3.72
CA SER A 12 -6.52 -6.74 4.29
C SER A 12 -7.15 -5.36 4.40
N PHE A 13 -8.28 -5.16 3.74
CA PHE A 13 -9.09 -3.95 3.84
C PHE A 13 -10.29 -4.25 4.74
N ASN A 14 -10.26 -3.75 5.98
CA ASN A 14 -11.14 -4.18 7.05
C ASN A 14 -11.10 -5.71 7.25
N SER A 15 -12.02 -6.44 6.61
CA SER A 15 -12.17 -7.91 6.69
C SER A 15 -11.98 -8.61 5.34
N VAL A 16 -11.65 -7.86 4.28
CA VAL A 16 -11.45 -8.39 2.93
C VAL A 16 -9.96 -8.58 2.66
N ILE A 17 -9.55 -9.83 2.50
CA ILE A 17 -8.20 -10.19 2.06
C ILE A 17 -8.08 -9.97 0.55
N SER A 18 -6.99 -9.36 0.14
CA SER A 18 -6.76 -8.99 -1.26
C SER A 18 -5.31 -9.18 -1.66
N PRO A 19 -5.01 -10.02 -2.67
CA PRO A 19 -3.68 -10.02 -3.27
C PRO A 19 -3.44 -8.68 -3.97
N GLY A 20 -2.18 -8.23 -3.91
CA GLY A 20 -1.74 -6.99 -4.50
C GLY A 20 -0.48 -7.17 -5.33
N LEU A 21 -0.40 -6.44 -6.45
CA LEU A 21 0.79 -6.31 -7.30
C LEU A 21 1.17 -4.85 -7.40
N GLY A 22 2.44 -4.53 -7.19
CA GLY A 22 2.89 -3.15 -7.16
C GLY A 22 4.23 -2.89 -7.81
N ILE A 23 4.48 -1.62 -8.11
CA ILE A 23 5.76 -1.10 -8.56
C ILE A 23 6.18 0.02 -7.61
N HIS A 24 7.45 0.00 -7.20
CA HIS A 24 8.02 0.93 -6.23
C HIS A 24 9.21 1.66 -6.83
N VAL A 25 9.26 2.96 -6.56
CA VAL A 25 10.40 3.83 -6.89
C VAL A 25 10.87 4.49 -5.60
N ASP A 26 12.07 4.16 -5.14
CA ASP A 26 12.65 4.71 -3.93
C ASP A 26 13.92 5.53 -4.23
N LEU A 27 13.99 6.73 -3.67
CA LEU A 27 15.19 7.55 -3.58
C LEU A 27 15.81 7.39 -2.20
N VAL A 28 16.99 6.77 -2.16
CA VAL A 28 17.75 6.53 -0.92
C VAL A 28 18.86 7.56 -0.77
N PHE A 29 18.82 8.31 0.34
CA PHE A 29 19.81 9.30 0.73
C PHE A 29 20.89 8.65 1.60
N LEU A 30 22.14 8.79 1.18
CA LEU A 30 23.30 8.23 1.85
C LEU A 30 24.07 9.32 2.61
N ASN A 31 24.71 8.97 3.72
CA ASN A 31 25.66 9.85 4.39
C ASN A 31 27.04 9.86 3.69
N LYS A 32 27.98 10.63 4.24
CA LYS A 32 29.39 10.69 3.78
C LYS A 32 30.11 9.34 3.75
N HIS A 33 29.64 8.36 4.53
CA HIS A 33 30.17 6.99 4.60
C HIS A 33 29.38 6.01 3.71
N ARG A 34 28.53 6.51 2.82
CA ARG A 34 27.63 5.73 1.94
C ARG A 34 26.61 4.86 2.69
N LEU A 35 26.33 5.17 3.95
CA LEU A 35 25.30 4.48 4.73
C LEU A 35 23.93 5.13 4.50
N PRO A 36 22.86 4.35 4.29
CA PRO A 36 21.52 4.87 4.05
C PRO A 36 20.93 5.53 5.32
N ILE A 37 20.42 6.75 5.19
CA ILE A 37 19.81 7.51 6.31
C ILE A 37 18.31 7.71 6.11
N TYR A 38 17.92 8.18 4.93
CA TYR A 38 16.53 8.50 4.59
C TYR A 38 16.16 7.86 3.26
N LYS A 39 14.88 7.57 3.12
CA LYS A 39 14.28 7.03 1.92
C LYS A 39 13.00 7.79 1.62
N LEU A 40 12.90 8.32 0.40
CA LEU A 40 11.67 8.87 -0.16
C LEU A 40 11.18 7.90 -1.23
N GLY A 41 10.02 7.29 -1.02
CA GLY A 41 9.45 6.30 -1.91
C GLY A 41 8.16 6.77 -2.55
N SER A 42 7.88 6.27 -3.74
CA SER A 42 6.55 6.28 -4.35
C SER A 42 6.19 4.88 -4.79
N SER A 43 4.90 4.53 -4.77
CA SER A 43 4.45 3.24 -5.28
C SER A 43 3.07 3.28 -5.88
N ALA A 44 2.86 2.43 -6.88
CA ALA A 44 1.57 2.13 -7.45
C ALA A 44 1.24 0.66 -7.20
N THR A 45 0.12 0.37 -6.56
CA THR A 45 -0.32 -1.00 -6.24
C THR A 45 -1.72 -1.24 -6.75
N PHE A 46 -1.92 -2.36 -7.42
CA PHE A 46 -3.22 -2.89 -7.84
C PHE A 46 -3.62 -4.02 -6.89
N TYR A 47 -4.89 -4.03 -6.50
CA TYR A 47 -5.50 -4.99 -5.58
C TYR A 47 -6.75 -5.58 -6.22
N ALA A 48 -6.96 -6.88 -5.99
CA ALA A 48 -8.20 -7.57 -6.31
C ALA A 48 -8.94 -7.89 -5.00
N LEU A 49 -10.03 -7.19 -4.71
CA LEU A 49 -10.80 -7.33 -3.47
C LEU A 49 -11.94 -8.34 -3.71
N GLY A 50 -12.00 -9.43 -2.97
CA GLY A 50 -13.13 -10.37 -3.02
C GLY A 50 -14.10 -10.13 -1.87
N GLU A 51 -15.36 -9.84 -2.17
CA GLU A 51 -16.40 -9.70 -1.14
C GLU A 51 -17.05 -11.06 -0.85
N TYR A 52 -17.07 -11.41 0.43
CA TYR A 52 -17.71 -12.62 0.94
C TYR A 52 -18.78 -12.25 1.96
N GLU A 53 -19.99 -12.73 1.77
CA GLU A 53 -21.10 -12.58 2.72
C GLU A 53 -21.78 -13.95 2.90
N ASN A 54 -22.07 -14.35 4.13
CA ASN A 54 -22.69 -15.65 4.44
C ASN A 54 -21.97 -16.85 3.79
N LEU A 55 -20.63 -16.83 3.76
CA LEU A 55 -19.76 -17.86 3.14
C LEU A 55 -19.92 -17.99 1.61
N GLN A 56 -20.59 -17.05 0.95
CA GLN A 56 -20.72 -17.00 -0.50
C GLN A 56 -19.92 -15.83 -1.06
N PHE A 57 -19.23 -16.11 -2.17
CA PHE A 57 -18.54 -15.09 -2.94
C PHE A 57 -19.57 -14.23 -3.68
N LYS A 58 -19.57 -12.92 -3.42
CA LYS A 58 -20.51 -11.98 -4.04
C LYS A 58 -19.91 -11.29 -5.24
N ASN A 59 -18.79 -10.59 -5.06
CA ASN A 59 -18.25 -9.67 -6.05
C ASN A 59 -16.72 -9.60 -6.01
N VAL A 60 -16.11 -9.17 -7.13
CA VAL A 60 -14.71 -8.73 -7.19
C VAL A 60 -14.68 -7.22 -7.42
N TYR A 61 -13.83 -6.53 -6.68
CA TYR A 61 -13.56 -5.11 -6.86
C TYR A 61 -12.08 -4.90 -7.22
N ALA A 62 -11.83 -3.94 -8.10
CA ALA A 62 -10.48 -3.50 -8.40
C ALA A 62 -10.18 -2.28 -7.54
N ALA A 63 -9.04 -2.31 -6.84
CA ALA A 63 -8.54 -1.14 -6.16
C ALA A 63 -7.13 -0.81 -6.62
N THR A 64 -6.85 0.47 -6.78
CA THR A 64 -5.53 0.99 -7.13
C THR A 64 -5.09 1.97 -6.06
N SER A 65 -3.82 1.89 -5.68
CA SER A 65 -3.25 2.74 -4.65
C SER A 65 -2.03 3.44 -5.19
N LEU A 66 -1.96 4.74 -4.96
CA LEU A 66 -0.79 5.57 -5.25
C LEU A 66 -0.28 6.18 -3.96
N ASP A 67 0.96 5.87 -3.62
CA ASP A 67 1.51 6.12 -2.30
C ASP A 67 2.81 6.90 -2.41
N LEU A 68 3.01 7.78 -1.44
CA LEU A 68 4.26 8.46 -1.12
C LEU A 68 4.69 8.02 0.28
N ARG A 69 5.98 7.76 0.44
CA ARG A 69 6.55 7.26 1.69
C ARG A 69 7.79 8.07 2.05
N LEU A 70 7.87 8.53 3.28
CA LEU A 70 9.09 9.12 3.84
C LEU A 70 9.53 8.29 5.02
N MET A 71 10.69 7.65 4.90
CA MET A 71 11.21 6.68 5.87
C MET A 71 12.61 7.05 6.34
N LYS A 72 12.89 6.74 7.61
CA LYS A 72 14.19 6.87 8.24
C LYS A 72 14.76 5.49 8.52
N ASN A 73 16.06 5.32 8.28
CA ASN A 73 16.77 4.11 8.68
C ASN A 73 17.03 4.15 10.20
N LEU A 74 16.48 3.17 10.92
CA LEU A 74 16.66 3.01 12.36
C LEU A 74 17.94 2.24 12.71
N THR A 75 18.53 1.53 11.74
CA THR A 75 19.75 0.74 11.91
C THR A 75 20.83 1.17 10.90
N PRO A 76 21.40 2.38 11.02
CA PRO A 76 22.34 2.94 10.04
C PRO A 76 23.66 2.17 9.91
N LYS A 77 23.96 1.23 10.82
CA LYS A 77 25.21 0.44 10.84
C LYS A 77 25.07 -0.98 10.30
N THR A 78 23.86 -1.41 9.92
CA THR A 78 23.60 -2.80 9.48
C THR A 78 23.50 -2.89 7.96
N VAL A 79 23.91 -4.05 7.41
CA VAL A 79 23.78 -4.36 5.97
C VAL A 79 22.32 -4.46 5.54
N LYS A 80 21.43 -4.86 6.47
CA LYS A 80 19.97 -4.86 6.28
C LYS A 80 19.38 -3.66 7.04
N PRO A 81 19.12 -2.52 6.37
CA PRO A 81 18.53 -1.36 7.02
C PRO A 81 17.07 -1.65 7.41
N LEU A 82 16.70 -1.28 8.64
CA LEU A 82 15.33 -1.23 9.12
C LEU A 82 14.78 0.17 8.83
N TRP A 83 13.81 0.25 7.94
CA TRP A 83 13.13 1.49 7.58
C TRP A 83 11.84 1.62 8.36
N LEU A 84 11.58 2.81 8.89
CA LEU A 84 10.30 3.17 9.48
C LEU A 84 9.93 4.58 9.05
N GLY A 85 8.66 4.82 8.75
CA GLY A 85 8.20 6.16 8.46
C GLY A 85 6.73 6.26 8.11
N PHE A 86 6.39 7.36 7.46
CA PHE A 86 5.01 7.71 7.16
C PHE A 86 4.66 7.38 5.71
N LEU A 87 3.40 7.02 5.53
CA LEU A 87 2.76 6.77 4.26
C LEU A 87 1.64 7.80 4.08
N PHE A 88 1.58 8.40 2.91
CA PHE A 88 0.48 9.23 2.45
C PHE A 88 0.11 8.80 1.04
N GLY A 89 -1.17 8.80 0.69
CA GLY A 89 -1.54 8.41 -0.66
C GLY A 89 -3.00 8.56 -0.98
N ARG A 90 -3.38 7.93 -2.09
CA ARG A 90 -4.75 7.84 -2.57
C ARG A 90 -5.08 6.39 -2.87
N LEU A 91 -6.21 5.92 -2.36
CA LEU A 91 -6.84 4.67 -2.77
C LEU A 91 -7.99 5.02 -3.72
N ARG A 92 -8.02 4.37 -4.87
CA ARG A 92 -9.12 4.41 -5.82
C ARG A 92 -9.76 3.04 -5.90
N THR A 93 -11.01 2.91 -5.49
CA THR A 93 -11.79 1.67 -5.57
C THR A 93 -12.85 1.83 -6.64
N GLY A 94 -13.14 0.76 -7.38
CA GLY A 94 -14.29 0.69 -8.27
C GLY A 94 -14.88 -0.70 -8.30
N ASP A 95 -16.18 -0.75 -8.51
CA ASP A 95 -16.91 -1.99 -8.74
C ASP A 95 -16.46 -2.59 -10.08
N ILE A 96 -16.32 -3.90 -10.18
CA ILE A 96 -16.02 -4.52 -11.49
C ILE A 96 -17.32 -4.76 -12.26
N GLN A 97 -18.45 -4.88 -11.55
CA GLN A 97 -19.81 -4.94 -12.07
C GLN A 97 -20.79 -4.58 -10.94
N ASP A 98 -21.66 -3.58 -11.15
CA ASP A 98 -22.91 -3.50 -10.38
C ASP A 98 -23.85 -4.58 -10.92
N ALA A 99 -24.62 -5.25 -10.04
CA ALA A 99 -25.61 -6.27 -10.41
C ALA A 99 -26.65 -5.73 -11.42
N ALA A 100 -26.77 -4.41 -11.56
CA ALA A 100 -27.63 -3.70 -12.51
C ALA A 100 -26.97 -3.32 -13.86
N GLY A 101 -25.71 -3.71 -14.12
CA GLY A 101 -25.01 -3.39 -15.39
C GLY A 101 -24.61 -1.92 -15.55
N GLN A 102 -24.62 -1.14 -14.47
CA GLN A 102 -24.20 0.27 -14.50
C GLN A 102 -22.67 0.42 -14.46
N LYS A 103 -22.19 1.50 -15.08
CA LYS A 103 -20.76 1.85 -15.12
C LYS A 103 -20.24 2.04 -13.69
N PRO A 104 -19.15 1.36 -13.30
CA PRO A 104 -18.72 1.37 -11.92
C PRO A 104 -18.30 2.77 -11.45
N SER A 105 -18.83 3.19 -10.30
CA SER A 105 -18.45 4.45 -9.68
C SER A 105 -17.08 4.29 -9.03
N LEU A 106 -16.08 4.97 -9.61
CA LEU A 106 -14.74 5.02 -9.04
C LEU A 106 -14.70 6.06 -7.92
N HIS A 107 -14.36 5.63 -6.71
CA HIS A 107 -14.23 6.50 -5.56
C HIS A 107 -12.78 6.68 -5.17
N ASP A 108 -12.36 7.93 -5.03
CA ASP A 108 -11.02 8.31 -4.61
C ASP A 108 -11.02 8.73 -3.15
N ARG A 109 -10.12 8.14 -2.37
CA ARG A 109 -10.00 8.43 -0.94
C ARG A 109 -8.55 8.64 -0.56
N ILE A 110 -8.30 9.68 0.24
CA ILE A 110 -6.97 9.97 0.77
C ILE A 110 -6.68 9.00 1.90
N LYS A 111 -5.48 8.42 1.88
CA LYS A 111 -4.99 7.52 2.92
C LYS A 111 -3.75 8.06 3.60
N PHE A 112 -3.61 7.73 4.87
CA PHE A 112 -2.47 8.06 5.71
C PHE A 112 -2.03 6.81 6.47
N GLY A 113 -0.78 6.75 6.90
CA GLY A 113 -0.31 5.54 7.54
C GLY A 113 1.16 5.54 7.95
N ILE A 114 1.61 4.35 8.30
CA ILE A 114 2.97 4.04 8.71
C ILE A 114 3.47 2.91 7.81
N ALA A 115 4.71 3.01 7.36
CA ALA A 115 5.39 1.99 6.57
C ALA A 115 6.64 1.52 7.32
N ALA A 116 6.87 0.21 7.33
CA ALA A 116 8.08 -0.40 7.86
C ALA A 116 8.66 -1.38 6.83
N GLU A 117 9.99 -1.37 6.65
CA GLU A 117 10.66 -2.27 5.70
C GLU A 117 11.95 -2.84 6.29
N ILE A 118 12.21 -4.13 6.05
CA ILE A 118 13.46 -4.79 6.39
C ILE A 118 13.86 -5.76 5.27
N GLY A 119 15.00 -5.51 4.62
CA GLY A 119 15.43 -6.31 3.48
C GLY A 119 14.39 -6.29 2.36
N SER A 120 13.88 -7.47 1.98
CA SER A 120 12.88 -7.64 0.92
C SER A 120 11.43 -7.63 1.43
N VAL A 121 11.21 -7.45 2.74
CA VAL A 121 9.87 -7.48 3.35
C VAL A 121 9.46 -6.08 3.76
N ALA A 122 8.22 -5.70 3.44
CA ALA A 122 7.62 -4.45 3.87
C ALA A 122 6.21 -4.68 4.45
N VAL A 123 5.86 -3.86 5.44
CA VAL A 123 4.54 -3.83 6.05
C VAL A 123 4.05 -2.40 6.09
N ASP A 124 2.86 -2.15 5.54
CA ASP A 124 2.19 -0.87 5.60
C ASP A 124 0.90 -1.00 6.42
N TYR A 125 0.71 -0.10 7.37
CA TYR A 125 -0.57 0.14 8.00
C TYR A 125 -1.12 1.48 7.51
N SER A 126 -2.33 1.49 6.99
CA SER A 126 -2.97 2.71 6.50
C SER A 126 -4.40 2.84 7.01
N PHE A 127 -4.82 4.07 7.23
CA PHE A 127 -6.18 4.44 7.57
C PHE A 127 -6.70 5.45 6.55
N ILE A 128 -7.98 5.33 6.25
CA ILE A 128 -8.73 6.19 5.36
C ILE A 128 -9.84 6.80 6.20
N PRO A 129 -9.84 8.13 6.44
CA PRO A 129 -10.86 8.79 7.23
C PRO A 129 -12.27 8.53 6.69
N ALA A 130 -13.26 8.54 7.60
CA ALA A 130 -14.66 8.56 7.20
C ALA A 130 -14.99 9.86 6.46
N THR A 131 -15.90 9.78 5.50
CA THR A 131 -16.53 10.95 4.87
C THR A 131 -17.99 11.00 5.28
N SER A 132 -18.72 12.05 4.89
CA SER A 132 -20.16 12.17 5.16
C SER A 132 -20.99 11.01 4.60
N THR A 133 -20.47 10.26 3.63
CA THR A 133 -21.17 9.19 2.91
C THR A 133 -20.55 7.81 3.12
N GLN A 134 -19.36 7.69 3.72
CA GLN A 134 -18.64 6.41 3.82
C GLN A 134 -17.88 6.26 5.14
N ALA A 135 -17.96 5.06 5.72
CA ALA A 135 -17.22 4.69 6.92
C ALA A 135 -15.69 4.73 6.71
N SER A 136 -14.94 4.84 7.80
CA SER A 136 -13.48 4.74 7.77
C SER A 136 -13.03 3.35 7.31
N LEU A 137 -11.92 3.28 6.58
CA LEU A 137 -11.30 2.01 6.20
C LEU A 137 -9.93 1.91 6.85
N ARG A 138 -9.58 0.70 7.30
CA ARG A 138 -8.22 0.38 7.76
C ARG A 138 -7.65 -0.71 6.87
N ASN A 139 -6.38 -0.57 6.52
CA ASN A 139 -5.68 -1.52 5.68
C ASN A 139 -4.32 -1.89 6.29
N ILE A 140 -4.04 -3.19 6.35
CA ILE A 140 -2.70 -3.73 6.61
C ILE A 140 -2.25 -4.44 5.34
N THR A 141 -1.12 -4.05 4.78
CA THR A 141 -0.53 -4.70 3.60
C THR A 141 0.87 -5.23 3.89
N PHE A 142 1.08 -6.51 3.62
CA PHE A 142 2.39 -7.14 3.60
C PHE A 142 2.88 -7.20 2.14
N ARG A 143 4.13 -6.84 1.88
CA ARG A 143 4.73 -6.86 0.55
C ARG A 143 6.10 -7.51 0.55
N PHE A 144 6.43 -8.11 -0.59
CA PHE A 144 7.69 -8.77 -0.88
C PHE A 144 8.28 -8.16 -2.15
N ARG A 145 9.52 -7.69 -2.05
CA ARG A 145 10.33 -7.15 -3.15
C ARG A 145 11.00 -8.29 -3.92
N PHE A 146 11.03 -8.16 -5.26
CA PHE A 146 11.80 -9.00 -6.17
C PHE A 146 12.96 -8.23 -6.80
#